data_AF-A0A6J4U3Q0-F1
#
_entry.id   AF-A0A6J4U3Q0-F1
#
_cell.length_a   1.000
_cell.length_b   1.000
_cell.length_c   1.000
_cell.angle_alpha   90.00
_cell.angle_beta   90.00
_cell.angle_gamma   90.00
#
_symmetry.space_group_name_H-M   'P 1'
#
loop_
_entity.id
_entity.type
_entity.pdbx_description
1 polymer ?
#
loop_
_entity_poly.entity_id
_entity_poly.type
_entity_poly.pdbx_seq_one_letter_code
_entity_poly.pdbx_strand_id
1 'polypeptide(L)'
;MALRRLVLPLAGLLAPWAARLAAGRVGLVLLYHRVEGEPGDPSRELVPALGSAAFAAHVAHLRRHYRVVAAANLPRAAAAR
;
A
#
# COMPACT_ATOMS: atom_id res chain seq x y z
N MET A 1 -24.22 12.68 -19.80
CA MET A 1 -23.34 12.85 -18.62
C MET A 1 -23.51 11.65 -17.68
N ALA A 2 -23.22 10.43 -18.13
CA ALA A 2 -23.54 9.19 -17.40
C ALA A 2 -22.64 7.99 -17.77
N LEU A 3 -21.36 8.20 -18.12
CA LEU A 3 -20.46 7.11 -18.57
C LEU A 3 -19.14 7.02 -17.76
N ARG A 4 -19.07 7.63 -16.59
CA ARG A 4 -17.82 7.77 -15.80
C ARG A 4 -17.71 6.83 -14.58
N ARG A 5 -18.53 5.76 -14.52
CA ARG A 5 -18.62 4.88 -13.34
C ARG A 5 -18.11 3.44 -13.54
N LEU A 6 -17.69 3.05 -14.74
CA LEU A 6 -17.29 1.65 -15.03
C LEU A 6 -15.81 1.45 -15.39
N VAL A 7 -15.01 2.51 -15.51
CA VAL A 7 -13.60 2.43 -15.92
C VAL A 7 -12.63 2.20 -14.75
N LEU A 8 -13.08 2.45 -13.51
CA LEU A 8 -12.22 2.34 -12.31
C LEU A 8 -11.71 0.94 -11.95
N PRO A 9 -12.43 -0.19 -12.10
CA PRO A 9 -11.93 -1.47 -11.58
C PRO A 9 -10.82 -2.04 -12.45
N LEU A 10 -10.91 -1.89 -13.77
CA LEU A 10 -9.89 -2.38 -14.72
C LEU A 10 -8.62 -1.53 -14.69
N ALA A 11 -8.75 -0.20 -14.54
CA ALA A 11 -7.61 0.67 -14.33
C ALA A 11 -6.85 0.31 -13.03
N GLY A 12 -7.57 -0.02 -11.94
CA GLY A 12 -6.94 -0.49 -10.70
C GLY A 12 -6.20 -1.82 -10.82
N LEU A 13 -6.67 -2.73 -11.68
CA LEU A 13 -6.02 -4.02 -11.96
C LEU A 13 -4.78 -3.88 -12.86
N LEU A 14 -4.84 -3.00 -13.86
CA LEU A 14 -3.77 -2.83 -14.86
C LEU A 14 -2.72 -1.80 -14.43
N ALA A 15 -3.07 -0.82 -13.61
CA ALA A 15 -2.14 0.19 -13.09
C ALA A 15 -0.90 -0.41 -12.38
N PRO A 16 -0.99 -1.40 -11.49
CA PRO A 16 0.20 -1.99 -10.86
C PRO A 16 1.06 -2.78 -11.86
N TRP A 17 0.48 -3.30 -12.95
CA TRP A 17 1.22 -3.93 -14.03
C TRP A 17 1.91 -2.89 -14.92
N ALA A 18 1.20 -1.84 -15.32
CA ALA A 18 1.76 -0.73 -16.08
C ALA A 18 2.86 0.00 -15.31
N ALA A 19 2.70 0.21 -13.99
CA ALA A 19 3.72 0.80 -13.13
C ALA A 19 4.95 -0.12 -12.95
N ARG A 20 4.77 -1.44 -13.01
CA ARG A 20 5.89 -2.41 -13.06
C ARG A 20 6.65 -2.38 -14.38
N LEU A 21 5.95 -2.05 -15.47
CA LEU A 21 6.51 -1.98 -16.83
C LEU A 21 7.05 -0.59 -17.19
N ALA A 22 6.59 0.46 -16.50
CA ALA A 22 7.11 1.81 -16.66
C ALA A 22 8.58 1.82 -16.24
N ALA A 23 9.46 2.31 -17.12
CA ALA A 23 10.91 2.34 -16.95
C ALA A 23 11.41 3.23 -15.78
N GLY A 24 10.50 3.79 -14.98
CA GLY A 24 10.80 4.62 -13.83
C GLY A 24 11.11 3.80 -12.58
N ARG A 25 12.19 4.17 -11.88
CA ARG A 25 12.57 3.58 -10.59
C ARG A 25 11.67 4.15 -9.48
N VAL A 26 10.46 3.62 -9.34
CA VAL A 26 9.48 4.08 -8.34
C VAL A 26 9.51 3.16 -7.10
N GLY A 27 9.62 3.76 -5.92
CA GLY A 27 9.46 3.12 -4.62
C GLY A 27 8.18 3.59 -3.93
N LEU A 28 7.66 2.78 -3.01
CA LEU A 28 6.50 3.14 -2.19
C LEU A 28 6.92 3.19 -0.72
N VAL A 29 6.44 4.22 -0.01
CA VAL A 29 6.56 4.33 1.45
C VAL A 29 5.16 4.27 2.04
N LEU A 30 4.92 3.32 2.92
CA LEU A 30 3.64 3.14 3.61
C LEU A 30 3.81 3.53 5.08
N LEU A 31 2.92 4.40 5.55
CA LEU A 31 2.88 4.84 6.94
C LEU A 31 1.58 4.34 7.57
N TYR A 32 1.71 3.68 8.71
CA TYR A 32 0.60 3.21 9.53
C TYR A 32 0.53 4.07 10.79
N HIS A 33 -0.66 4.48 11.19
CA HIS A 33 -0.86 5.38 12.34
C HIS A 33 -0.90 4.59 13.66
N ARG A 34 -1.89 3.71 13.81
CA ARG A 34 -2.05 2.81 14.96
C ARG A 34 -2.22 1.38 14.46
N VAL A 35 -1.53 0.44 15.09
CA VAL A 35 -1.71 -1.00 14.89
C VAL A 35 -1.97 -1.62 16.25
N GLU A 36 -3.14 -2.21 16.41
CA GLU A 36 -3.61 -2.78 17.68
C GLU A 36 -4.17 -4.18 17.46
N GLY A 37 -4.46 -4.92 18.53
CA GLY A 37 -5.00 -6.28 18.42
C GLY A 37 -6.27 -6.30 17.56
N GLU A 38 -7.25 -5.51 17.99
CA GLU A 38 -8.53 -5.31 17.28
C GLU A 38 -8.53 -3.98 16.51
N PRO A 39 -9.28 -3.89 15.40
CA PRO A 39 -9.44 -2.64 14.67
C PRO A 39 -10.28 -1.62 15.48
N GLY A 40 -9.99 -0.34 15.29
CA GLY A 40 -10.82 0.75 15.83
C GLY A 40 -12.15 0.89 15.10
N ASP A 41 -13.09 1.66 15.66
CA ASP A 41 -14.43 1.89 15.07
C ASP A 41 -14.42 3.14 14.16
N PRO A 42 -14.56 2.99 12.82
CA PRO A 42 -14.57 4.13 11.91
C PRO A 42 -15.76 5.09 12.11
N SER A 43 -16.83 4.64 12.77
CA SER A 43 -18.01 5.48 13.07
C SER A 43 -17.78 6.39 14.28
N ARG A 44 -16.75 6.11 15.09
CA ARG A 44 -16.47 6.80 16.36
C ARG A 44 -15.08 7.43 16.40
N GLU A 45 -14.16 6.95 15.58
CA GLU A 45 -12.77 7.40 15.53
C GLU A 45 -12.45 8.07 14.20
N LEU A 46 -11.79 9.23 14.24
CA LEU A 46 -11.31 9.93 13.05
C LEU A 46 -10.21 9.14 12.32
N VAL A 47 -9.37 8.41 13.07
CA VAL A 47 -8.30 7.56 12.54
C VAL A 47 -8.32 6.25 13.33
N PRO A 48 -9.19 5.28 12.96
CA PRO A 48 -9.30 4.01 13.67
C PRO A 48 -7.99 3.22 13.57
N ALA A 49 -7.66 2.47 14.61
CA ALA A 49 -6.52 1.57 14.59
C ALA A 49 -6.68 0.47 13.53
N LEU A 50 -5.58 0.11 12.88
CA LEU A 50 -5.53 -1.06 12.02
C LEU A 50 -5.39 -2.31 12.89
N GLY A 51 -6.31 -3.26 12.75
CA GLY A 51 -6.20 -4.55 13.44
C GLY A 51 -4.96 -5.33 13.02
N SER A 52 -4.36 -6.05 13.96
CA SER A 52 -3.08 -6.76 13.78
C SER A 52 -3.17 -7.83 12.70
N ALA A 53 -4.31 -8.50 12.57
CA ALA A 53 -4.56 -9.47 11.51
C ALA A 53 -4.53 -8.83 10.10
N ALA A 54 -5.15 -7.64 9.95
CA ALA A 54 -5.13 -6.89 8.69
C ALA A 54 -3.72 -6.38 8.37
N PHE A 55 -3.00 -5.88 9.38
CA PHE A 55 -1.59 -5.50 9.22
C PHE A 55 -0.72 -6.68 8.77
N ALA A 56 -0.87 -7.85 9.39
CA ALA A 56 -0.15 -9.06 9.00
C ALA A 56 -0.44 -9.46 7.54
N ALA A 57 -1.71 -9.38 7.11
CA ALA A 57 -2.10 -9.63 5.73
C ALA A 57 -1.46 -8.63 4.74
N HIS A 58 -1.42 -7.34 5.10
CA HIS A 58 -0.72 -6.32 4.30
C HIS A 58 0.77 -6.64 4.17
N VAL A 59 1.45 -6.97 5.28
CA VAL A 59 2.88 -7.32 5.26
C VAL A 59 3.13 -8.58 4.41
N ALA A 60 2.28 -9.60 4.53
CA ALA A 60 2.40 -10.81 3.71
C ALA A 60 2.27 -10.50 2.21
N HIS A 61 1.29 -9.68 1.82
CA HIS A 61 1.13 -9.23 0.44
C HIS A 61 2.36 -8.44 -0.04
N LEU A 62 2.85 -7.49 0.77
CA LEU A 62 4.02 -6.68 0.43
C LEU A 62 5.27 -7.53 0.25
N ARG A 63 5.52 -8.51 1.13
CA ARG A 63 6.65 -9.43 1.00
C ARG A 63 6.57 -10.31 -0.24
N ARG A 64 5.37 -10.66 -0.70
CA ARG A 64 5.16 -11.47 -1.90
C ARG A 64 5.42 -10.70 -3.20
N HIS A 65 5.13 -9.40 -3.21
CA HIS A 65 5.10 -8.62 -4.45
C HIS A 65 6.13 -7.50 -4.52
N TYR A 66 6.73 -7.11 -3.39
CA TYR A 66 7.65 -5.99 -3.27
C TYR A 66 8.90 -6.39 -2.48
N ARG A 67 10.01 -5.69 -2.75
CA ARG A 67 11.18 -5.75 -1.87
C ARG A 67 10.92 -4.84 -0.67
N VAL A 68 10.66 -5.43 0.50
CA VAL A 68 10.52 -4.68 1.75
C VAL A 68 11.89 -4.16 2.17
N VAL A 69 11.97 -2.86 2.47
CA VAL A 69 13.18 -2.18 2.93
C VAL A 69 12.89 -1.63 4.31
N ALA A 70 13.79 -1.90 5.26
CA ALA A 70 13.71 -1.27 6.58
C ALA A 70 13.82 0.26 6.43
N ALA A 71 12.97 1.02 7.12
CA ALA A 71 12.87 2.47 6.94
C ALA A 71 14.23 3.20 7.08
N ALA A 72 15.09 2.76 8.02
CA ALA A 72 16.44 3.30 8.21
C ALA A 72 17.35 3.15 6.96
N ASN A 73 17.08 2.17 6.11
CA ASN A 73 17.82 1.91 4.87
C ASN A 73 17.17 2.55 3.64
N LEU A 74 16.06 3.28 3.78
CA LEU A 74 15.34 3.88 2.65
C LEU A 74 16.23 4.79 1.78
N PRO A 75 17.05 5.72 2.34
CA PRO A 75 17.91 6.56 1.50
C PRO A 75 18.91 5.73 0.69
N ARG A 76 19.51 4.72 1.32
CA ARG A 76 20.47 3.82 0.67
C ARG A 76 19.80 2.98 -0.42
N ALA A 77 18.61 2.44 -0.15
CA ALA A 77 17.87 1.62 -1.10
C ALA A 77 17.34 2.42 -2.29
N ALA A 78 16.97 3.68 -2.08
CA ALA A 78 16.58 4.60 -3.15
C ALA A 78 17.78 4.97 -4.05
N ALA A 79 18.95 5.22 -3.46
CA ALA A 79 20.17 5.53 -4.20
C ALA A 79 20.73 4.34 -4.99
N ALA A 80 20.53 3.11 -4.51
CA ALA A 80 21.04 1.88 -5.13
C ALA A 80 20.12 1.29 -6.22
N ARG A 81 18.99 1.94 -6.50
CA ARG A 81 18.05 1.55 -7.56
C ARG A 81 18.34 2.31 -8.82
#